data_AF-A0A7K5TMV0-F1
#
_entry.id   AF-A0A7K5TMV0-F1
#
_cell.length_a   1.000
_cell.length_b   1.000
_cell.length_c   1.000
_cell.angle_alpha   90.00
_cell.angle_beta   90.00
_cell.angle_gamma   90.00
#
_symmetry.space_group_name_H-M   'P 1'
#
loop_
_entity.id
_entity.type
_entity.pdbx_description
1 polymer ?
#
loop_
_entity_poly.entity_id
_entity_poly.type
_entity_poly.pdbx_seq_one_letter_code
_entity_poly.pdbx_strand_id
1 'polypeptide(L)'
;RRWCSALLGIAIGSCKVPVSWNGPLKPRSSGYPLIIFSHGLGAFRTLYSSICTELASWGFVVAALEHRDHSAATTYFCPAEAGTEQWIPFQRVPRGQKEFYFRNKQVHQRAQECVRALRLFQGIAGGRSVPNILHQDWDLSVLKDNLDVTQVAVMGHSFGGVTAVLALVKEPSFRCAVALDAWMFPLENLLYPEVPKPVLFINTEKFQTPESVAKMKRLSSRNSQTRIVTVLGTVHEDQTDFAFLPGKLFGRIFGRRGSLEPHKALAITSRAALAFLQRHLKLQEQFGQWDELLEGVGDSVAPEAPFGRSHL
;
A
#
# COMPACT_ATOMS: atom_id res chain seq x y z
N ARG A 1 16.71 21.57 -9.72
CA ARG A 1 15.84 20.81 -8.78
C ARG A 1 14.60 21.60 -8.33
N ARG A 2 14.69 22.88 -7.91
CA ARG A 2 13.52 23.69 -7.51
C ARG A 2 12.47 23.95 -8.61
N TRP A 3 12.90 24.16 -9.86
CA TRP A 3 11.97 24.40 -10.98
C TRP A 3 11.09 23.20 -11.33
N CYS A 4 11.58 21.97 -11.10
CA CYS A 4 10.81 20.76 -11.38
C CYS A 4 9.61 20.61 -10.44
N SER A 5 9.72 21.00 -9.16
CA SER A 5 8.57 20.94 -8.24
C SER A 5 7.50 21.97 -8.59
N ALA A 6 7.91 23.17 -9.03
CA ALA A 6 6.98 24.20 -9.50
C ALA A 6 6.23 23.74 -10.77
N LEU A 7 6.94 23.13 -11.73
CA LEU A 7 6.33 22.58 -12.94
C LEU A 7 5.39 21.40 -12.65
N LEU A 8 5.76 20.51 -11.72
CA LEU A 8 4.87 19.45 -11.24
C LEU A 8 3.63 20.05 -10.55
N GLY A 9 3.81 21.05 -9.69
CA GLY A 9 2.70 21.76 -9.05
C GLY A 9 1.72 22.36 -10.06
N ILE A 10 2.22 22.97 -11.14
CA ILE A 10 1.37 23.50 -12.21
C ILE A 10 0.67 22.36 -12.97
N ALA A 11 1.37 21.27 -13.26
CA ALA A 11 0.84 20.18 -14.08
C ALA A 11 -0.20 19.30 -13.36
N ILE A 12 -0.03 19.06 -12.06
CA ILE A 12 -0.83 18.10 -11.28
C ILE A 12 -1.38 18.65 -9.96
N GLY A 13 -1.07 19.89 -9.57
CA GLY A 13 -1.48 20.46 -8.28
C GLY A 13 -2.98 20.72 -8.14
N SER A 14 -3.72 20.79 -9.24
CA SER A 14 -5.19 20.93 -9.26
C SER A 14 -5.91 19.64 -9.66
N CYS A 15 -5.20 18.52 -9.82
CA CYS A 15 -5.82 17.24 -10.10
C CYS A 15 -6.72 16.80 -8.94
N LYS A 16 -7.92 16.34 -9.27
CA LYS A 16 -8.87 15.80 -8.28
C LYS A 16 -8.92 14.30 -8.39
N VAL A 17 -9.23 13.67 -7.26
CA VAL A 17 -9.50 12.23 -7.15
C VAL A 17 -11.01 12.04 -6.98
N PRO A 18 -11.62 10.94 -7.49
CA PRO A 18 -13.06 10.76 -7.53
C PRO A 18 -13.64 10.36 -6.15
N VAL A 19 -13.53 11.25 -5.17
CA VAL A 19 -14.01 11.06 -3.80
C VAL A 19 -14.81 12.25 -3.32
N SER A 20 -15.79 12.01 -2.45
CA SER A 20 -16.46 13.08 -1.71
C SER A 20 -15.59 13.49 -0.52
N TRP A 21 -14.99 14.68 -0.60
CA TRP A 21 -14.19 15.24 0.50
C TRP A 21 -15.09 15.56 1.70
N ASN A 22 -14.75 15.04 2.88
CA ASN A 22 -15.55 15.11 4.11
C ASN A 22 -17.01 14.66 3.93
N GLY A 23 -17.25 13.75 2.97
CA GLY A 23 -18.57 13.15 2.80
C GLY A 23 -19.01 12.36 4.04
N PRO A 24 -20.33 12.25 4.29
CA PRO A 24 -20.83 11.46 5.41
C PRO A 24 -20.44 9.99 5.24
N LEU A 25 -20.05 9.34 6.34
CA LEU A 25 -19.84 7.90 6.35
C LEU A 25 -21.20 7.21 6.21
N LYS A 26 -21.34 6.32 5.21
CA LYS A 26 -22.52 5.46 5.10
C LYS A 26 -22.50 4.45 6.26
N PRO A 27 -23.53 4.37 7.13
CA PRO A 27 -23.51 3.40 8.22
C PRO A 27 -23.51 1.96 7.71
N ARG A 28 -22.78 1.07 8.40
CA ARG A 28 -22.74 -0.37 8.12
C ARG A 28 -22.84 -1.15 9.42
N SER A 29 -23.97 -1.82 9.64
CA SER A 29 -24.27 -2.55 10.88
C SER A 29 -23.30 -3.70 11.17
N SER A 30 -22.69 -4.30 10.14
CA SER A 30 -21.65 -5.33 10.29
C SER A 30 -20.25 -4.76 10.54
N GLY A 31 -20.08 -3.45 10.51
CA GLY A 31 -18.78 -2.79 10.48
C GLY A 31 -18.08 -2.94 9.13
N TYR A 32 -17.25 -1.96 8.78
CA TYR A 32 -16.37 -2.04 7.63
C TYR A 32 -15.06 -2.77 7.99
N PRO A 33 -14.59 -3.72 7.17
CA PRO A 33 -13.22 -4.22 7.28
C PRO A 33 -12.22 -3.08 7.05
N LEU A 34 -11.07 -3.17 7.73
CA LEU A 34 -10.04 -2.13 7.74
C LEU A 34 -8.79 -2.57 6.97
N ILE A 35 -8.30 -1.70 6.09
CA ILE A 35 -7.01 -1.84 5.41
C ILE A 35 -6.09 -0.71 5.88
N ILE A 36 -4.96 -1.09 6.48
CA ILE A 36 -3.85 -0.17 6.74
C ILE A 36 -2.94 -0.16 5.51
N PHE A 37 -2.89 0.96 4.78
CA PHE A 37 -2.13 1.08 3.53
C PHE A 37 -0.80 1.81 3.73
N SER A 38 0.27 1.27 3.14
CA SER A 38 1.67 1.72 3.29
C SER A 38 2.29 2.09 1.93
N HIS A 39 2.78 3.34 1.78
CA HIS A 39 3.24 3.89 0.49
C HIS A 39 4.63 3.40 0.01
N GLY A 40 5.01 3.65 -1.23
CA GLY A 40 6.37 3.39 -1.74
C GLY A 40 7.43 4.36 -1.20
N LEU A 41 8.72 4.03 -1.42
CA LEU A 41 9.81 4.97 -1.15
C LEU A 41 9.67 6.20 -2.06
N GLY A 42 9.81 7.41 -1.51
CA GLY A 42 9.63 8.66 -2.24
C GLY A 42 8.16 9.01 -2.52
N ALA A 43 7.20 8.18 -2.12
CA ALA A 43 5.78 8.49 -2.22
C ALA A 43 5.25 9.15 -0.93
N PHE A 44 3.93 9.27 -0.79
CA PHE A 44 3.23 9.79 0.40
C PHE A 44 1.75 9.37 0.35
N ARG A 45 0.94 9.76 1.35
CA ARG A 45 -0.40 9.19 1.59
C ARG A 45 -1.41 9.35 0.45
N THR A 46 -1.20 10.29 -0.47
CA THR A 46 -2.16 10.64 -1.54
C THR A 46 -1.73 10.19 -2.94
N LEU A 47 -0.74 9.29 -3.07
CA LEU A 47 -0.28 8.77 -4.37
C LEU A 47 -0.82 7.38 -4.73
N TYR A 48 -1.79 6.89 -3.96
CA TYR A 48 -2.43 5.58 -4.12
C TYR A 48 -3.96 5.70 -4.06
N SER A 49 -4.50 6.87 -4.37
CA SER A 49 -5.93 7.14 -4.33
C SER A 49 -6.69 6.16 -5.22
N SER A 50 -6.22 5.86 -6.42
CA SER A 50 -6.87 4.93 -7.37
C SER A 50 -7.19 3.57 -6.74
N ILE A 51 -6.20 2.89 -6.15
CA ILE A 51 -6.41 1.61 -5.46
C ILE A 51 -7.18 1.77 -4.14
N CYS A 52 -6.92 2.83 -3.37
CA CYS A 52 -7.61 3.06 -2.10
C CYS A 52 -9.11 3.35 -2.32
N THR A 53 -9.46 4.11 -3.35
CA THR A 53 -10.85 4.43 -3.70
C THR A 53 -11.56 3.22 -4.28
N GLU A 54 -10.86 2.40 -5.08
CA GLU A 54 -11.42 1.15 -5.58
C GLU A 54 -11.82 0.25 -4.39
N LEU A 55 -10.89 -0.01 -3.47
CA LEU A 55 -11.17 -0.80 -2.26
C LEU A 55 -12.27 -0.17 -1.39
N ALA A 56 -12.27 1.15 -1.20
CA ALA A 56 -13.33 1.83 -0.44
C ALA A 56 -14.71 1.66 -1.09
N SER A 57 -14.79 1.69 -2.42
CA SER A 57 -16.04 1.50 -3.17
C SER A 57 -16.63 0.09 -2.99
N TRP A 58 -15.78 -0.90 -2.69
CA TRP A 58 -16.14 -2.27 -2.34
C TRP A 58 -16.41 -2.48 -0.85
N GLY A 59 -16.56 -1.40 -0.08
CA GLY A 59 -16.97 -1.46 1.32
C GLY A 59 -15.84 -1.79 2.28
N PHE A 60 -14.66 -1.19 2.08
CA PHE A 60 -13.58 -1.16 3.06
C PHE A 60 -13.37 0.26 3.59
N VAL A 61 -12.87 0.37 4.82
CA VAL A 61 -12.19 1.60 5.26
C VAL A 61 -10.70 1.42 4.99
N VAL A 62 -10.11 2.35 4.24
CA VAL A 62 -8.68 2.32 3.88
C VAL A 62 -7.97 3.49 4.55
N ALA A 63 -7.07 3.17 5.48
CA ALA A 63 -6.22 4.15 6.13
C ALA A 63 -4.86 4.21 5.43
N ALA A 64 -4.68 5.15 4.49
CA ALA A 64 -3.39 5.40 3.84
C ALA A 64 -2.46 6.21 4.75
N LEU A 65 -1.41 5.57 5.24
CA LEU A 65 -0.46 6.18 6.16
C LEU A 65 0.51 7.10 5.40
N GLU A 66 0.96 8.16 6.06
CA GLU A 66 2.18 8.87 5.69
C GLU A 66 3.27 8.55 6.70
N HIS A 67 4.36 7.94 6.24
CA HIS A 67 5.45 7.49 7.09
C HIS A 67 6.41 8.63 7.44
N ARG A 68 6.86 8.67 8.70
CA ARG A 68 7.72 9.73 9.26
C ARG A 68 9.18 9.28 9.40
N ASP A 69 9.54 8.26 8.64
CA ASP A 69 10.86 7.61 8.64
C ASP A 69 11.83 8.23 7.63
N HIS A 70 11.51 9.42 7.09
CA HIS A 70 12.19 10.05 5.96
C HIS A 70 12.17 9.26 4.64
N SER A 71 11.28 8.28 4.49
CA SER A 71 11.06 7.59 3.22
C SER A 71 10.09 8.32 2.30
N ALA A 72 9.18 9.15 2.84
CA ALA A 72 8.27 9.97 2.04
C ALA A 72 9.02 11.07 1.26
N ALA A 73 8.53 11.50 0.09
CA ALA A 73 9.12 12.65 -0.62
C ALA A 73 9.19 13.89 0.28
N THR A 74 8.10 14.12 1.01
CA THR A 74 7.97 15.09 2.08
C THR A 74 6.81 14.67 2.97
N THR A 75 6.90 14.95 4.27
CA THR A 75 5.78 14.82 5.22
C THR A 75 5.89 15.95 6.24
N TYR A 76 4.91 16.09 7.12
CA TYR A 76 4.95 17.06 8.21
C TYR A 76 4.27 16.50 9.46
N PHE A 77 4.51 17.19 10.58
CA PHE A 77 3.74 17.06 11.80
C PHE A 77 3.46 18.45 12.38
N CYS A 78 2.39 18.56 13.17
CA CYS A 78 2.04 19.80 13.86
C CYS A 78 2.20 19.58 15.36
N PRO A 79 3.18 20.21 16.03
CA PRO A 79 3.24 20.23 17.49
C PRO A 79 1.99 20.91 18.06
N ALA A 80 1.40 20.32 19.11
CA ALA A 80 0.18 20.82 19.74
C ALA A 80 0.28 22.27 20.24
N GLU A 81 1.49 22.75 20.52
CA GLU A 81 1.76 24.06 21.14
C GLU A 81 1.94 25.20 20.12
N ALA A 82 2.15 24.91 18.83
CA ALA A 82 2.57 25.93 17.86
C ALA A 82 1.62 26.11 16.65
N GLY A 83 0.75 25.15 16.34
CA GLY A 83 -0.12 25.21 15.16
C GLY A 83 0.62 25.30 13.81
N THR A 84 1.96 25.26 13.81
CA THR A 84 2.81 25.36 12.62
C THR A 84 3.26 23.99 12.16
N GLU A 85 3.19 23.76 10.85
CA GLU A 85 3.71 22.55 10.21
C GLU A 85 5.24 22.49 10.29
N GLN A 86 5.77 21.40 10.84
CA GLN A 86 7.19 21.07 10.77
C GLN A 86 7.41 19.99 9.71
N TRP A 87 8.10 20.38 8.64
CA TRP A 87 8.32 19.55 7.47
C TRP A 87 9.52 18.61 7.65
N ILE A 88 9.31 17.34 7.30
CA ILE A 88 10.30 16.26 7.32
C ILE A 88 10.58 15.87 5.86
N PRO A 89 11.75 16.19 5.31
CA PRO A 89 12.07 15.87 3.92
C PRO A 89 12.53 14.42 3.75
N PHE A 90 12.44 13.94 2.50
CA PHE A 90 13.07 12.70 2.08
C PHE A 90 14.57 12.66 2.40
N GLN A 91 15.01 11.56 3.01
CA GLN A 91 16.42 11.32 3.28
C GLN A 91 16.99 10.26 2.33
N ARG A 92 17.98 10.68 1.53
CA ARG A 92 18.83 9.76 0.76
C ARG A 92 19.74 9.00 1.71
N VAL A 93 20.12 7.77 1.33
CA VAL A 93 21.11 6.98 2.06
C VAL A 93 22.38 7.84 2.24
N PRO A 94 22.81 8.12 3.49
CA PRO A 94 24.01 8.89 3.75
C PRO A 94 25.25 8.27 3.10
N ARG A 95 26.19 9.11 2.63
CA ARG A 95 27.44 8.65 2.02
C ARG A 95 28.21 7.78 3.02
N GLY A 96 28.65 6.60 2.59
CA GLY A 96 29.39 5.64 3.42
C GLY A 96 28.51 4.70 4.24
N GLN A 97 27.20 4.93 4.32
CA GLN A 97 26.27 4.00 4.96
C GLN A 97 25.81 2.92 3.97
N LYS A 98 25.82 1.65 4.40
CA LYS A 98 25.26 0.55 3.61
C LYS A 98 23.73 0.69 3.57
N GLU A 99 23.16 0.63 2.36
CA GLU A 99 21.73 0.86 2.14
C GLU A 99 20.84 -0.09 2.95
N PHE A 100 21.22 -1.38 3.04
CA PHE A 100 20.45 -2.36 3.81
C PHE A 100 20.18 -1.89 5.24
N TYR A 101 21.21 -1.53 6.01
CA TYR A 101 21.02 -1.12 7.42
C TYR A 101 20.24 0.19 7.56
N PHE A 102 20.34 1.09 6.58
CA PHE A 102 19.55 2.32 6.57
C PHE A 102 18.06 2.04 6.31
N ARG A 103 17.76 1.27 5.26
CA ARG A 103 16.40 0.90 4.86
C ARG A 103 15.75 -0.08 5.82
N ASN A 104 16.55 -0.92 6.48
CA ASN A 104 16.06 -1.85 7.49
C ASN A 104 15.51 -1.12 8.73
N LYS A 105 16.24 -0.11 9.24
CA LYS A 105 15.71 0.75 10.32
C LYS A 105 14.40 1.42 9.92
N GLN A 106 14.33 1.94 8.70
CA GLN A 106 13.12 2.52 8.13
C GLN A 106 11.96 1.51 8.09
N VAL A 107 12.14 0.31 7.53
CA VAL A 107 11.03 -0.67 7.43
C VAL A 107 10.49 -1.08 8.81
N HIS A 108 11.34 -1.18 9.83
CA HIS A 108 10.87 -1.45 11.20
C HIS A 108 10.05 -0.29 11.78
N GLN A 109 10.48 0.96 11.58
CA GLN A 109 9.70 2.12 11.99
C GLN A 109 8.35 2.14 11.26
N ARG A 110 8.34 1.88 9.96
CA ARG A 110 7.12 1.87 9.16
C ARG A 110 6.14 0.78 9.58
N ALA A 111 6.64 -0.41 9.87
CA ALA A 111 5.80 -1.49 10.38
C ALA A 111 5.22 -1.14 11.75
N GLN A 112 6.01 -0.51 12.64
CA GLN A 112 5.49 0.02 13.91
C GLN A 112 4.45 1.13 13.70
N GLU A 113 4.59 1.98 12.69
CA GLU A 113 3.58 2.98 12.31
C GLU A 113 2.27 2.32 11.87
N CYS A 114 2.32 1.22 11.11
CA CYS A 114 1.13 0.41 10.80
C CYS A 114 0.47 -0.15 12.07
N VAL A 115 1.25 -0.69 13.03
CA VAL A 115 0.73 -1.15 14.32
C VAL A 115 0.09 -0.01 15.11
N ARG A 116 0.73 1.16 15.16
CA ARG A 116 0.17 2.35 15.85
C ARG A 116 -1.14 2.82 15.21
N ALA A 117 -1.23 2.80 13.89
CA ALA A 117 -2.46 3.12 13.18
C ALA A 117 -3.57 2.12 13.53
N LEU A 118 -3.29 0.81 13.53
CA LEU A 118 -4.28 -0.19 13.97
C LEU A 118 -4.76 0.09 15.40
N ARG A 119 -3.85 0.33 16.35
CA ARG A 119 -4.21 0.65 17.75
C ARG A 119 -5.05 1.92 17.87
N LEU A 120 -4.82 2.91 17.00
CA LEU A 120 -5.63 4.11 16.92
C LEU A 120 -7.07 3.77 16.50
N PHE A 121 -7.25 3.01 15.41
CA PHE A 121 -8.57 2.59 14.94
C PHE A 121 -9.29 1.66 15.92
N GLN A 122 -8.57 0.76 16.60
CA GLN A 122 -9.11 -0.05 17.70
C GLN A 122 -9.58 0.84 18.87
N GLY A 123 -8.82 1.88 19.20
CA GLY A 123 -9.23 2.88 20.18
C GLY A 123 -10.51 3.60 19.79
N ILE A 124 -10.59 4.08 18.55
CA ILE A 124 -11.78 4.79 18.02
C ILE A 124 -13.00 3.86 18.01
N ALA A 125 -12.85 2.63 17.51
CA ALA A 125 -13.90 1.62 17.52
C ALA A 125 -14.36 1.29 18.95
N GLY A 126 -13.45 1.31 19.93
CA GLY A 126 -13.75 1.20 21.36
C GLY A 126 -14.30 2.47 22.02
N GLY A 127 -14.60 3.53 21.25
CA GLY A 127 -15.19 4.77 21.73
C GLY A 127 -14.20 5.81 22.28
N ARG A 128 -12.88 5.63 22.09
CA ARG A 128 -11.88 6.62 22.46
C ARG A 128 -12.04 7.86 21.58
N SER A 129 -12.26 9.02 22.21
CA SER A 129 -12.20 10.30 21.50
C SER A 129 -10.77 10.59 21.06
N VAL A 130 -10.60 10.94 19.79
CA VAL A 130 -9.30 11.29 19.20
C VAL A 130 -9.43 12.67 18.57
N PRO A 131 -8.75 13.69 19.11
CA PRO A 131 -8.74 15.01 18.49
C PRO A 131 -7.99 14.97 17.15
N ASN A 132 -8.64 15.45 16.09
CA ASN A 132 -7.99 15.62 14.80
C ASN A 132 -7.22 16.95 14.76
N ILE A 133 -5.89 16.87 14.76
CA ILE A 133 -4.99 18.04 14.74
C ILE A 133 -5.11 18.90 13.48
N LEU A 134 -5.72 18.39 12.40
CA LEU A 134 -5.89 19.13 11.14
C LEU A 134 -7.17 19.98 11.13
N HIS A 135 -7.92 20.05 12.25
CA HIS A 135 -9.13 20.86 12.42
C HIS A 135 -10.08 20.82 11.22
N GLN A 136 -10.43 19.62 10.76
CA GLN A 136 -11.37 19.43 9.66
C GLN A 136 -12.79 19.16 10.19
N ASP A 137 -13.80 19.55 9.40
CA ASP A 137 -15.23 19.29 9.66
C ASP A 137 -15.61 17.81 9.46
N TRP A 138 -14.81 16.88 9.99
CA TRP A 138 -15.07 15.46 9.97
C TRP A 138 -14.59 14.80 11.26
N ASP A 139 -15.54 14.40 12.10
CA ASP A 139 -15.27 13.78 13.40
C ASP A 139 -14.99 12.28 13.24
N LEU A 140 -13.85 11.83 13.76
CA LEU A 140 -13.46 10.41 13.76
C LEU A 140 -14.42 9.53 14.56
N SER A 141 -15.24 10.11 15.45
CA SER A 141 -16.25 9.38 16.23
C SER A 141 -17.27 8.66 15.35
N VAL A 142 -17.48 9.08 14.09
CA VAL A 142 -18.37 8.39 13.14
C VAL A 142 -17.93 6.96 12.84
N LEU A 143 -16.65 6.64 13.06
CA LEU A 143 -16.10 5.29 12.88
C LEU A 143 -16.44 4.36 14.06
N LYS A 144 -16.85 4.90 15.21
CA LYS A 144 -17.39 4.12 16.33
C LYS A 144 -18.63 3.38 15.82
N ASP A 145 -18.68 2.08 16.06
CA ASP A 145 -19.72 1.15 15.59
C ASP A 145 -19.78 0.90 14.06
N ASN A 146 -18.91 1.56 13.26
CA ASN A 146 -18.84 1.35 11.81
C ASN A 146 -17.56 0.62 11.36
N LEU A 147 -16.71 0.15 12.26
CA LEU A 147 -15.49 -0.60 11.95
C LEU A 147 -15.53 -2.00 12.55
N ASP A 148 -15.19 -3.01 11.75
CA ASP A 148 -14.87 -4.35 12.26
C ASP A 148 -13.35 -4.48 12.39
N VAL A 149 -12.85 -4.22 13.61
CA VAL A 149 -11.42 -4.31 13.94
C VAL A 149 -10.92 -5.75 14.15
N THR A 150 -11.76 -6.76 13.89
CA THR A 150 -11.35 -8.17 13.77
C THR A 150 -11.01 -8.55 12.33
N GLN A 151 -11.50 -7.77 11.35
CA GLN A 151 -11.28 -7.94 9.92
C GLN A 151 -10.27 -6.91 9.40
N VAL A 152 -9.00 -7.05 9.81
CA VAL A 152 -7.94 -6.10 9.49
C VAL A 152 -6.88 -6.72 8.60
N ALA A 153 -6.59 -6.05 7.48
CA ALA A 153 -5.46 -6.35 6.60
C ALA A 153 -4.46 -5.19 6.57
N VAL A 154 -3.24 -5.52 6.15
CA VAL A 154 -2.22 -4.52 5.82
C VAL A 154 -1.87 -4.63 4.34
N MET A 155 -1.85 -3.51 3.64
CA MET A 155 -1.52 -3.45 2.21
C MET A 155 -0.40 -2.43 2.00
N GLY A 156 0.43 -2.63 0.97
CA GLY A 156 1.35 -1.58 0.60
C GLY A 156 2.09 -1.84 -0.68
N HIS A 157 2.66 -0.78 -1.24
CA HIS A 157 3.38 -0.80 -2.51
C HIS A 157 4.89 -0.66 -2.34
N SER A 158 5.69 -1.43 -3.09
CA SER A 158 7.14 -1.30 -3.12
C SER A 158 7.75 -1.46 -1.72
N PHE A 159 8.36 -0.40 -1.17
CA PHE A 159 8.84 -0.37 0.20
C PHE A 159 7.69 -0.56 1.24
N GLY A 160 6.48 -0.13 0.90
CA GLY A 160 5.26 -0.41 1.65
C GLY A 160 4.80 -1.86 1.56
N GLY A 161 5.12 -2.58 0.48
CA GLY A 161 4.82 -4.00 0.35
C GLY A 161 5.61 -4.84 1.37
N VAL A 162 6.92 -4.59 1.49
CA VAL A 162 7.73 -5.24 2.54
C VAL A 162 7.37 -4.76 3.95
N THR A 163 6.91 -3.52 4.09
CA THR A 163 6.34 -3.00 5.35
C THR A 163 5.10 -3.80 5.77
N ALA A 164 4.20 -4.09 4.83
CA ALA A 164 3.01 -4.90 5.08
C ALA A 164 3.37 -6.32 5.54
N VAL A 165 4.37 -6.96 4.91
CA VAL A 165 4.89 -8.27 5.35
C VAL A 165 5.43 -8.20 6.77
N LEU A 166 6.26 -7.19 7.07
CA LEU A 166 6.85 -7.05 8.41
C LEU A 166 5.80 -6.70 9.49
N ALA A 167 4.74 -5.98 9.15
CA ALA A 167 3.65 -5.68 10.06
C ALA A 167 2.95 -6.96 10.56
N LEU A 168 2.83 -8.01 9.72
CA LEU A 168 2.29 -9.31 10.13
C LEU A 168 3.12 -9.98 11.23
N VAL A 169 4.43 -9.78 11.24
CA VAL A 169 5.32 -10.30 12.29
C VAL A 169 5.14 -9.51 13.59
N LYS A 170 4.94 -8.19 13.48
CA LYS A 170 4.88 -7.29 14.64
C LYS A 170 3.53 -7.24 15.34
N GLU A 171 2.44 -7.58 14.66
CA GLU A 171 1.09 -7.43 15.18
C GLU A 171 0.16 -8.58 14.72
N PRO A 172 -0.15 -9.53 15.62
CA PRO A 172 -1.00 -10.69 15.32
C PRO A 172 -2.44 -10.36 14.90
N SER A 173 -2.95 -9.17 15.23
CA SER A 173 -4.30 -8.75 14.83
C SER A 173 -4.45 -8.55 13.32
N PHE A 174 -3.36 -8.33 12.57
CA PHE A 174 -3.44 -8.36 11.11
C PHE A 174 -3.69 -9.80 10.63
N ARG A 175 -4.70 -9.97 9.78
CA ARG A 175 -5.17 -11.28 9.32
C ARG A 175 -4.45 -11.78 8.08
N CYS A 176 -4.04 -10.87 7.21
CA CYS A 176 -3.25 -11.13 5.99
C CYS A 176 -2.60 -9.84 5.50
N ALA A 177 -1.68 -9.96 4.53
CA ALA A 177 -1.08 -8.83 3.84
C ALA A 177 -1.25 -8.91 2.32
N VAL A 178 -1.39 -7.74 1.67
CA VAL A 178 -1.31 -7.61 0.22
C VAL A 178 -0.13 -6.71 -0.13
N ALA A 179 0.88 -7.26 -0.78
CA ALA A 179 2.12 -6.60 -1.11
C ALA A 179 2.16 -6.33 -2.63
N LEU A 180 1.93 -5.08 -2.98
CA LEU A 180 1.92 -4.58 -4.36
C LEU A 180 3.38 -4.33 -4.77
N ASP A 181 3.90 -5.18 -5.67
CA ASP A 181 5.23 -5.10 -6.28
C ASP A 181 6.36 -4.86 -5.26
N ALA A 182 6.40 -5.74 -4.25
CA ALA A 182 7.14 -5.50 -3.02
C ALA A 182 8.66 -5.45 -3.25
N TRP A 183 9.31 -4.42 -2.71
CA TRP A 183 10.76 -4.34 -2.64
C TRP A 183 11.26 -5.07 -1.39
N MET A 184 11.56 -6.37 -1.53
CA MET A 184 11.89 -7.26 -0.39
C MET A 184 13.30 -7.07 0.18
N PHE A 185 14.12 -6.19 -0.41
CA PHE A 185 15.50 -5.95 0.00
C PHE A 185 15.66 -5.55 1.48
N PRO A 186 14.86 -4.62 2.05
CA PRO A 186 15.07 -4.10 3.41
C PRO A 186 14.75 -5.06 4.56
N LEU A 187 14.18 -6.24 4.28
CA LEU A 187 13.82 -7.24 5.28
C LEU A 187 14.93 -8.27 5.47
N GLU A 188 15.35 -8.46 6.72
CA GLU A 188 16.38 -9.40 7.14
C GLU A 188 15.94 -10.86 7.05
N ASN A 189 16.87 -11.74 6.68
CA ASN A 189 16.61 -13.15 6.38
C ASN A 189 16.07 -13.96 7.57
N LEU A 190 16.29 -13.48 8.80
CA LEU A 190 15.85 -14.15 10.03
C LEU A 190 14.34 -14.01 10.29
N LEU A 191 13.67 -12.98 9.74
CA LEU A 191 12.23 -12.75 9.98
C LEU A 191 11.31 -13.53 9.02
N TYR A 192 11.82 -14.08 7.93
CA TYR A 192 10.99 -14.83 6.97
C TYR A 192 10.29 -16.05 7.57
N PRO A 193 10.94 -16.86 8.43
CA PRO A 193 10.27 -17.94 9.16
C PRO A 193 9.22 -17.45 10.16
N GLU A 194 9.24 -16.18 10.56
CA GLU A 194 8.34 -15.61 11.56
C GLU A 194 7.06 -15.03 10.96
N VAL A 195 6.94 -14.91 9.63
CA VAL A 195 5.73 -14.37 8.96
C VAL A 195 4.56 -15.33 9.18
N PRO A 196 3.57 -14.99 10.02
CA PRO A 196 2.63 -15.98 10.55
C PRO A 196 1.34 -16.09 9.73
N LYS A 197 1.11 -15.17 8.79
CA LYS A 197 -0.15 -15.01 8.05
C LYS A 197 0.06 -15.03 6.53
N PRO A 198 -1.00 -15.33 5.76
CA PRO A 198 -0.92 -15.35 4.29
C PRO A 198 -0.56 -13.97 3.72
N VAL A 199 0.25 -13.98 2.65
CA VAL A 199 0.60 -12.79 1.88
C VAL A 199 0.20 -12.98 0.42
N LEU A 200 -0.44 -12.00 -0.19
CA LEU A 200 -0.58 -11.92 -1.64
C LEU A 200 0.47 -10.96 -2.19
N PHE A 201 1.36 -11.46 -3.04
CA PHE A 201 2.25 -10.63 -3.84
C PHE A 201 1.64 -10.39 -5.22
N ILE A 202 1.38 -9.13 -5.56
CA ILE A 202 0.93 -8.71 -6.91
C ILE A 202 2.07 -7.92 -7.54
N ASN A 203 2.86 -8.56 -8.39
CA ASN A 203 4.04 -7.97 -9.01
C ASN A 203 3.71 -7.27 -10.33
N THR A 204 4.56 -6.32 -10.71
CA THR A 204 4.60 -5.81 -12.07
C THR A 204 5.62 -6.59 -12.91
N GLU A 205 5.46 -6.61 -14.23
CA GLU A 205 6.31 -7.43 -15.12
C GLU A 205 7.79 -7.00 -15.10
N LYS A 206 8.07 -5.71 -14.88
CA LYS A 206 9.40 -5.13 -15.14
C LYS A 206 10.17 -4.64 -13.91
N PHE A 207 9.65 -4.78 -12.70
CA PHE A 207 10.31 -4.28 -11.49
C PHE A 207 11.11 -5.34 -10.72
N GLN A 208 10.62 -6.58 -10.72
CA GLN A 208 11.11 -7.59 -9.80
C GLN A 208 12.56 -8.02 -10.06
N THR A 209 13.27 -8.32 -8.98
CA THR A 209 14.65 -8.83 -8.98
C THR A 209 14.68 -10.29 -8.56
N PRO A 210 15.64 -11.11 -9.05
CA PRO A 210 15.77 -12.50 -8.61
C PRO A 210 15.83 -12.65 -7.08
N GLU A 211 16.51 -11.73 -6.40
CA GLU A 211 16.64 -11.72 -4.94
C GLU A 211 15.29 -11.47 -4.25
N SER A 212 14.49 -10.52 -4.76
CA SER A 212 13.16 -10.24 -4.19
C SER A 212 12.19 -11.38 -4.45
N VAL A 213 12.22 -11.96 -5.66
CA VAL A 213 11.40 -13.13 -6.00
C VAL A 213 11.77 -14.35 -5.18
N ALA A 214 13.07 -14.62 -4.97
CA ALA A 214 13.52 -15.72 -4.10
C ALA A 214 13.01 -15.56 -2.67
N LYS A 215 13.02 -14.33 -2.15
CA LYS A 215 12.46 -13.97 -0.84
C LYS A 215 10.95 -14.18 -0.78
N MET A 216 10.19 -13.79 -1.81
CA MET A 216 8.74 -14.06 -1.91
C MET A 216 8.45 -15.57 -1.97
N LYS A 217 9.19 -16.31 -2.81
CA LYS A 217 9.06 -17.77 -2.93
C LYS A 217 9.34 -18.49 -1.62
N ARG A 218 10.32 -18.01 -0.82
CA ARG A 218 10.61 -18.54 0.52
C ARG A 218 9.43 -18.36 1.50
N LEU A 219 8.62 -17.31 1.35
CA LEU A 219 7.39 -17.12 2.13
C LEU A 219 6.28 -18.02 1.60
N SER A 220 6.12 -18.10 0.28
CA SER A 220 5.13 -18.96 -0.37
C SER A 220 5.33 -20.45 -0.02
N SER A 221 6.58 -20.93 -0.01
CA SER A 221 6.89 -22.33 0.33
C SER A 221 6.60 -22.69 1.79
N ARG A 222 6.45 -21.69 2.68
CA ARG A 222 6.17 -21.89 4.11
C ARG A 222 4.69 -21.75 4.45
N ASN A 223 3.92 -21.06 3.61
CA ASN A 223 2.51 -20.85 3.82
C ASN A 223 1.78 -21.09 2.50
N SER A 224 1.10 -22.23 2.39
CA SER A 224 0.38 -22.64 1.19
C SER A 224 -0.80 -21.73 0.81
N GLN A 225 -1.14 -20.75 1.65
CA GLN A 225 -2.13 -19.72 1.34
C GLN A 225 -1.50 -18.43 0.78
N THR A 226 -0.18 -18.27 0.89
CA THR A 226 0.54 -17.18 0.23
C THR A 226 0.49 -17.40 -1.28
N ARG A 227 0.30 -16.31 -2.03
CA ARG A 227 0.19 -16.32 -3.49
C ARG A 227 1.11 -15.28 -4.09
N ILE A 228 1.62 -15.57 -5.28
CA ILE A 228 2.46 -14.68 -6.07
C ILE A 228 1.89 -14.66 -7.47
N VAL A 229 1.50 -13.48 -7.95
CA VAL A 229 0.99 -13.26 -9.30
C VAL A 229 1.67 -12.05 -9.90
N THR A 230 1.78 -12.00 -11.23
CA THR A 230 2.33 -10.87 -11.95
C THR A 230 1.34 -10.34 -12.98
N VAL A 231 1.14 -9.02 -13.00
CA VAL A 231 0.33 -8.35 -14.01
C VAL A 231 1.22 -8.04 -15.22
N LEU A 232 0.98 -8.73 -16.33
CA LEU A 232 1.78 -8.62 -17.54
C LEU A 232 1.58 -7.26 -18.23
N GLY A 233 2.62 -6.75 -18.88
CA GLY A 233 2.61 -5.47 -19.57
C GLY A 233 2.73 -4.26 -18.66
N THR A 234 2.98 -4.44 -17.36
CA THR A 234 3.06 -3.35 -16.38
C THR A 234 4.50 -3.00 -15.96
N VAL A 235 4.68 -1.77 -15.49
CA VAL A 235 5.89 -1.25 -14.82
C VAL A 235 5.58 -0.86 -13.38
N HIS A 236 6.60 -0.65 -12.56
CA HIS A 236 6.46 -0.35 -11.13
C HIS A 236 5.42 0.74 -10.82
N GLU A 237 5.46 1.84 -11.58
CA GLU A 237 4.58 3.00 -11.36
C GLU A 237 3.11 2.74 -11.73
N ASP A 238 2.80 1.65 -12.44
CA ASP A 238 1.41 1.27 -12.77
C ASP A 238 0.59 0.90 -11.53
N GLN A 239 1.24 0.71 -10.37
CA GLN A 239 0.59 0.51 -9.06
C GLN A 239 0.44 1.79 -8.24
N THR A 240 0.66 2.95 -8.87
CA THR A 240 0.48 4.28 -8.25
C THR A 240 -0.50 5.12 -9.07
N ASP A 241 -0.91 6.26 -8.51
CA ASP A 241 -1.75 7.22 -9.26
C ASP A 241 -1.04 7.84 -10.46
N PHE A 242 0.30 7.75 -10.52
CA PHE A 242 1.04 8.23 -11.68
C PHE A 242 0.68 7.46 -12.95
N ALA A 243 0.23 6.21 -12.84
CA ALA A 243 -0.26 5.40 -13.96
C ALA A 243 -1.32 6.11 -14.80
N PHE A 244 -2.11 7.00 -14.20
CA PHE A 244 -3.21 7.73 -14.83
C PHE A 244 -2.80 9.11 -15.38
N LEU A 245 -1.55 9.53 -15.20
CA LEU A 245 -1.07 10.75 -15.83
C LEU A 245 -1.04 10.61 -17.37
N PRO A 246 -1.23 11.71 -18.11
CA PRO A 246 -1.07 11.70 -19.56
C PRO A 246 0.29 11.14 -19.97
N GLY A 247 0.34 10.27 -21.01
CA GLY A 247 1.54 9.51 -21.36
C GLY A 247 2.81 10.35 -21.61
N LYS A 248 2.67 11.56 -22.15
CA LYS A 248 3.80 12.50 -22.31
C LYS A 248 4.35 13.00 -20.97
N LEU A 249 3.49 13.20 -19.97
CA LEU A 249 3.88 13.62 -18.62
C LEU A 249 4.48 12.44 -17.85
N PHE A 250 3.84 11.27 -17.90
CA PHE A 250 4.38 10.04 -17.34
C PHE A 250 5.78 9.76 -17.86
N GLY A 251 5.97 9.79 -19.19
CA GLY A 251 7.24 9.43 -19.78
C GLY A 251 8.38 10.41 -19.48
N ARG A 252 8.05 11.68 -19.23
CA ARG A 252 9.02 12.68 -18.77
C ARG A 252 9.49 12.45 -17.33
N ILE A 253 8.64 11.87 -16.48
CA ILE A 253 8.94 11.68 -15.05
C ILE A 253 9.59 10.32 -14.81
N PHE A 254 9.06 9.26 -15.43
CA PHE A 254 9.40 7.86 -15.12
C PHE A 254 9.96 7.07 -16.31
N GLY A 255 10.08 7.67 -17.49
CA GLY A 255 10.62 7.01 -18.68
C GLY A 255 9.58 6.23 -19.49
N ARG A 256 9.66 4.90 -19.52
CA ARG A 256 8.75 4.08 -20.35
C ARG A 256 7.54 3.61 -19.55
N ARG A 257 6.34 3.86 -20.09
CA ARG A 257 5.07 3.34 -19.56
C ARG A 257 4.94 1.84 -19.82
N GLY A 258 4.14 1.17 -18.99
CA GLY A 258 3.62 -0.16 -19.29
C GLY A 258 2.87 -0.17 -20.64
N SER A 259 2.80 -1.35 -21.24
CA SER A 259 1.97 -1.61 -22.43
C SER A 259 0.53 -1.98 -22.08
N LEU A 260 0.28 -2.39 -20.83
CA LEU A 260 -1.08 -2.63 -20.34
C LEU A 260 -1.77 -1.28 -20.05
N GLU A 261 -3.05 -1.20 -20.37
CA GLU A 261 -3.85 -0.02 -20.08
C GLU A 261 -4.04 0.14 -18.55
N PRO A 262 -3.85 1.35 -17.98
CA PRO A 262 -3.89 1.57 -16.52
C PRO A 262 -5.18 1.13 -15.82
N HIS A 263 -6.36 1.37 -16.39
CA HIS A 263 -7.62 0.92 -15.78
C HIS A 263 -7.72 -0.61 -15.76
N LYS A 264 -7.24 -1.29 -16.80
CA LYS A 264 -7.13 -2.76 -16.82
C LYS A 264 -6.13 -3.26 -15.76
N ALA A 265 -4.97 -2.61 -15.63
CA ALA A 265 -3.98 -2.96 -14.61
C ALA A 265 -4.53 -2.79 -13.18
N LEU A 266 -5.22 -1.66 -12.92
CA LEU A 266 -5.90 -1.38 -11.65
C LEU A 266 -6.99 -2.42 -11.37
N ALA A 267 -7.83 -2.75 -12.36
CA ALA A 267 -8.91 -3.72 -12.20
C ALA A 267 -8.38 -5.13 -11.87
N ILE A 268 -7.32 -5.60 -12.52
CA ILE A 268 -6.68 -6.88 -12.19
C ILE A 268 -6.13 -6.84 -10.75
N THR A 269 -5.41 -5.77 -10.41
CA THR A 269 -4.78 -5.60 -9.10
C THR A 269 -5.81 -5.56 -7.97
N SER A 270 -6.86 -4.76 -8.12
CA SER A 270 -7.90 -4.59 -7.11
C SER A 270 -8.74 -5.86 -6.95
N ARG A 271 -9.14 -6.51 -8.05
CA ARG A 271 -9.93 -7.75 -8.02
C ARG A 271 -9.17 -8.92 -7.40
N ALA A 272 -7.89 -9.07 -7.73
CA ALA A 272 -7.03 -10.05 -7.06
C ALA A 272 -6.92 -9.75 -5.56
N ALA A 273 -6.71 -8.49 -5.18
CA ALA A 273 -6.68 -8.11 -3.77
C ALA A 273 -8.01 -8.41 -3.06
N LEU A 274 -9.16 -8.09 -3.66
CA LEU A 274 -10.50 -8.33 -3.10
C LEU A 274 -10.76 -9.83 -2.89
N ALA A 275 -10.44 -10.69 -3.87
CA ALA A 275 -10.58 -12.13 -3.75
C ALA A 275 -9.76 -12.69 -2.56
N PHE A 276 -8.51 -12.23 -2.44
CA PHE A 276 -7.63 -12.64 -1.35
C PHE A 276 -8.10 -12.11 0.01
N LEU A 277 -8.50 -10.84 0.09
CA LEU A 277 -9.04 -10.23 1.31
C LEU A 277 -10.30 -10.97 1.77
N GLN A 278 -11.21 -11.33 0.86
CA GLN A 278 -12.39 -12.12 1.20
C GLN A 278 -12.02 -13.45 1.88
N ARG A 279 -11.11 -14.22 1.27
CA ARG A 279 -10.67 -15.53 1.81
C ARG A 279 -10.09 -15.41 3.22
N HIS A 280 -9.31 -14.37 3.50
CA HIS A 280 -8.51 -14.29 4.74
C HIS A 280 -9.11 -13.41 5.84
N LEU A 281 -10.00 -12.48 5.47
CA LEU A 281 -10.84 -11.71 6.40
C LEU A 281 -12.20 -12.37 6.66
N LYS A 282 -12.54 -13.44 5.93
CA LYS A 282 -13.82 -14.17 6.02
C LYS A 282 -15.04 -13.30 5.67
N LEU A 283 -14.88 -12.43 4.67
CA LEU A 283 -15.95 -11.53 4.22
C LEU A 283 -17.08 -12.32 3.56
N GLN A 284 -18.31 -11.84 3.74
CA GLN A 284 -19.52 -12.41 3.12
C GLN A 284 -19.89 -11.62 1.86
N GLU A 285 -18.92 -11.49 0.94
CA GLU A 285 -19.06 -10.77 -0.33
C GLU A 285 -18.92 -11.74 -1.51
N GLN A 286 -19.08 -11.26 -2.74
CA GLN A 286 -18.96 -12.07 -3.96
C GLN A 286 -17.60 -11.92 -4.66
N PHE A 287 -16.54 -11.56 -3.93
CA PHE A 287 -15.20 -11.35 -4.51
C PHE A 287 -14.52 -12.65 -4.93
N GLY A 288 -15.01 -13.80 -4.46
CA GLY A 288 -14.57 -15.13 -4.91
C GLY A 288 -14.75 -15.37 -6.41
N GLN A 289 -15.56 -14.57 -7.11
CA GLN A 289 -15.67 -14.60 -8.57
C GLN A 289 -14.33 -14.30 -9.29
N TRP A 290 -13.36 -13.70 -8.59
CA TRP A 290 -12.03 -13.38 -9.12
C TRP A 290 -10.92 -14.29 -8.57
N ASP A 291 -11.28 -15.42 -7.96
CA ASP A 291 -10.33 -16.36 -7.36
C ASP A 291 -9.30 -16.90 -8.37
N GLU A 292 -9.67 -17.00 -9.65
CA GLU A 292 -8.76 -17.40 -10.73
C GLU A 292 -7.54 -16.46 -10.86
N LEU A 293 -7.71 -15.16 -10.59
CA LEU A 293 -6.61 -14.20 -10.62
C LEU A 293 -5.53 -14.53 -9.59
N LEU A 294 -5.88 -15.18 -8.47
CA LEU A 294 -4.95 -15.57 -7.41
C LEU A 294 -4.05 -16.74 -7.83
N GLU A 295 -4.51 -17.54 -8.79
CA GLU A 295 -3.75 -18.64 -9.37
C GLU A 295 -3.04 -18.21 -10.66
N GLY A 296 -3.07 -16.91 -10.97
CA GLY A 296 -2.43 -16.37 -12.16
C GLY A 296 -3.19 -16.65 -13.46
N VAL A 297 -4.49 -16.96 -13.37
CA VAL A 297 -5.35 -17.29 -14.52
C VAL A 297 -6.16 -16.05 -14.91
N GLY A 298 -6.02 -15.62 -16.16
CA GLY A 298 -6.76 -14.50 -16.74
C GLY A 298 -5.95 -13.69 -17.74
N ASP A 299 -6.62 -12.80 -18.45
CA ASP A 299 -5.96 -11.92 -19.43
C ASP A 299 -4.95 -10.99 -18.75
N SER A 300 -3.70 -11.03 -19.22
CA SER A 300 -2.62 -10.16 -18.72
C SER A 300 -2.23 -10.40 -17.26
N VAL A 301 -2.46 -11.61 -16.75
CA VAL A 301 -1.93 -12.06 -15.45
C VAL A 301 -1.20 -13.39 -15.62
N ALA A 302 -0.18 -13.63 -14.81
CA ALA A 302 0.57 -14.88 -14.79
C ALA A 302 0.87 -15.31 -13.36
N PRO A 303 0.99 -16.62 -13.09
CA PRO A 303 1.46 -17.11 -11.80
C PRO A 303 2.94 -16.79 -11.61
N GLU A 304 3.32 -16.58 -10.35
CA GLU A 304 4.68 -16.25 -9.94
C GLU A 304 5.26 -14.98 -10.61
N ALA A 305 6.58 -14.82 -10.60
CA ALA A 305 7.29 -13.75 -11.30
C ALA A 305 7.81 -14.27 -12.65
N PRO A 306 7.65 -13.52 -13.75
CA PRO A 306 8.10 -13.95 -15.07
C PRO A 306 9.62 -13.94 -15.14
N PHE A 307 10.24 -15.10 -14.88
CA PHE A 307 11.63 -15.34 -15.24
C PHE A 307 11.71 -15.43 -16.77
N GLY A 308 11.97 -14.30 -17.45
CA GLY A 308 12.25 -14.35 -18.89
C GLY A 308 12.03 -13.09 -19.75
N ARG A 309 11.55 -11.96 -19.20
CA ARG A 309 11.30 -10.74 -20.00
C ARG A 309 11.95 -9.46 -19.47
N SER A 310 12.87 -9.59 -18.52
CA SER A 310 13.78 -8.50 -18.17
C SER A 310 14.91 -8.44 -19.18
N HIS A 311 14.68 -7.79 -20.32
CA HIS A 311 15.81 -7.22 -21.06
C HIS A 311 16.36 -6.07 -20.23
N LEU A 312 17.58 -6.29 -19.70
CA LEU A 312 18.51 -5.22 -19.34
C LEU A 312 18.57 -4.15 -20.44
#